data_AF-A0A0S3RH69-F1
#
_entry.id   AF-A0A0S3RH69-F1
#
_cell.length_a   1.000
_cell.length_b   1.000
_cell.length_c   1.000
_cell.angle_alpha   90.00
_cell.angle_beta   90.00
_cell.angle_gamma   90.00
#
_symmetry.space_group_name_H-M   'P 1'
#
loop_
_entity.id
_entity.type
_entity.pdbx_description
1 polymer ?
#
loop_
_entity_poly.entity_id
_entity_poly.type
_entity_poly.pdbx_seq_one_letter_code
_entity_poly.pdbx_strand_id
1 'polypeptide(L)'
;MSSLSISDDLTLTDEIPIKLNGKNYLEWNEKVEAVLKARNLLEFVEKIFDPEPYASESDRAQNIESEKFRRWFVQDQMLRTWLLSSMRKDLASLMTGCQYSWQVWETVKELFHSHLAVRVWQLRSELGTIRKGNLSVSEYVGKIQSIVDSLAETGNPVSEEDHVEAVLAGLPREFDSVVKMARMLEGLTPIAVSNIETWCLVLEEKYTSEYRHVDGGGGPSTQDDEPSCSPECSTAERGRGSRRRKGHGRGGRHRGRN
;
A
#
# COMPACT_ATOMS: atom_id res chain seq x y z
N MET A 1 45.70 -19.89 30.05
CA MET A 1 44.51 -19.40 30.79
C MET A 1 44.24 -17.99 30.30
N SER A 2 43.45 -17.85 29.24
CA SER A 2 43.00 -16.55 28.76
C SER A 2 41.51 -16.48 29.09
N SER A 3 41.22 -15.70 30.13
CA SER A 3 39.88 -15.25 30.51
C SER A 3 39.30 -14.47 29.33
N LEU A 4 38.49 -15.11 28.50
CA LEU A 4 37.61 -14.42 27.57
C LEU A 4 36.58 -13.68 28.41
N SER A 5 36.71 -12.36 28.44
CA SER A 5 35.87 -11.49 29.22
C SER A 5 34.43 -11.56 28.69
N ILE A 6 33.49 -11.84 29.57
CA ILE A 6 32.03 -11.85 29.34
C ILE A 6 31.50 -10.42 29.01
N SER A 7 32.37 -9.42 28.97
CA SER A 7 31.99 -8.00 28.90
C SER A 7 31.71 -7.47 27.49
N ASP A 8 32.15 -8.14 26.42
CA ASP A 8 31.93 -7.65 25.03
C ASP A 8 30.54 -8.01 24.46
N ASP A 9 29.78 -8.84 25.17
CA ASP A 9 28.56 -9.51 24.69
C ASP A 9 27.26 -8.69 24.87
N LEU A 10 27.33 -7.53 25.52
CA LEU A 10 26.20 -6.61 25.70
C LEU A 10 25.96 -5.69 24.49
N THR A 11 26.79 -5.76 23.45
CA THR A 11 26.81 -4.78 22.33
C THR A 11 25.81 -5.09 21.21
N LEU A 12 25.25 -6.29 21.15
CA LEU A 12 24.40 -6.72 20.05
C LEU A 12 23.11 -5.87 19.97
N THR A 13 22.55 -5.42 21.10
CA THR A 13 21.32 -4.62 21.12
C THR A 13 21.48 -3.20 20.57
N ASP A 14 22.69 -2.64 20.56
CA ASP A 14 22.96 -1.29 20.05
C ASP A 14 23.16 -1.26 18.51
N GLU A 15 23.29 -2.43 17.87
CA GLU A 15 23.58 -2.53 16.43
C GLU A 15 22.32 -2.44 15.54
N ILE A 16 21.12 -2.59 16.10
CA ILE A 16 19.87 -2.51 15.34
C ILE A 16 18.98 -1.38 15.88
N PRO A 17 18.98 -0.20 15.23
CA PRO A 17 18.17 0.94 15.67
C PRO A 17 16.66 0.75 15.43
N ILE A 18 16.25 -0.32 14.72
CA ILE A 18 14.86 -0.59 14.37
C ILE A 18 14.34 -1.87 15.04
N LYS A 19 13.21 -1.76 15.73
CA LYS A 19 12.50 -2.94 16.25
C LYS A 19 11.50 -3.46 15.23
N LEU A 20 11.46 -4.78 15.04
CA LEU A 20 10.47 -5.42 14.19
C LEU A 20 9.06 -5.08 14.68
N ASN A 21 8.21 -4.56 13.79
CA ASN A 21 6.92 -3.99 14.15
C ASN A 21 5.74 -4.41 13.27
N GLY A 22 5.91 -5.47 12.48
CA GLY A 22 4.86 -5.97 11.59
C GLY A 22 4.91 -5.40 10.17
N LYS A 23 5.51 -4.21 9.99
CA LYS A 23 5.57 -3.51 8.69
C LYS A 23 6.97 -3.42 8.11
N ASN A 24 7.98 -3.35 8.97
CA ASN A 24 9.38 -3.16 8.59
C ASN A 24 10.17 -4.46 8.47
N TYR A 25 9.52 -5.59 8.18
CA TYR A 25 10.21 -6.89 8.17
C TYR A 25 11.37 -6.95 7.19
N LEU A 26 11.23 -6.40 5.98
CA LEU A 26 12.30 -6.45 4.98
C LEU A 26 13.54 -5.67 5.44
N GLU A 27 13.34 -4.44 5.92
CA GLU A 27 14.42 -3.61 6.48
C GLU A 27 15.05 -4.25 7.72
N TRP A 28 14.23 -4.81 8.61
CA TRP A 28 14.70 -5.52 9.80
C TRP A 28 15.50 -6.76 9.43
N ASN A 29 15.00 -7.58 8.51
CA ASN A 29 15.65 -8.81 8.08
C ASN A 29 17.02 -8.51 7.45
N GLU A 30 17.09 -7.52 6.58
CA GLU A 30 18.36 -7.11 5.94
C GLU A 30 19.40 -6.68 6.99
N LYS A 31 19.00 -5.86 7.98
CA LYS A 31 19.91 -5.41 9.05
C LYS A 31 20.34 -6.54 9.96
N VAL A 32 19.41 -7.39 10.41
CA VAL A 32 19.74 -8.54 11.26
C VAL A 32 20.65 -9.51 10.51
N GLU A 33 20.34 -9.84 9.27
CA GLU A 33 21.14 -10.75 8.46
C GLU A 33 22.55 -10.20 8.22
N ALA A 34 22.70 -8.89 8.01
CA ALA A 34 24.01 -8.24 7.92
C ALA A 34 24.83 -8.37 9.22
N VAL A 35 24.20 -8.18 10.38
CA VAL A 35 24.85 -8.37 11.70
C VAL A 35 25.27 -9.83 11.90
N LEU A 36 24.38 -10.78 11.57
CA LEU A 36 24.67 -12.22 11.66
C LEU A 36 25.85 -12.61 10.77
N LYS A 37 25.92 -12.09 9.55
CA LYS A 37 27.05 -12.29 8.62
C LYS A 37 28.34 -11.68 9.17
N ALA A 38 28.30 -10.44 9.65
CA ALA A 38 29.47 -9.75 10.17
C ALA A 38 30.09 -10.45 11.39
N ARG A 39 29.26 -11.09 12.23
CA ARG A 39 29.70 -11.79 13.45
C ARG A 39 29.86 -13.30 13.27
N ASN A 40 29.73 -13.84 12.05
CA ASN A 40 29.73 -15.28 11.76
C ASN A 40 28.69 -16.08 12.57
N LEU A 41 27.54 -15.49 12.88
CA LEU A 41 26.45 -16.12 13.64
C LEU A 41 25.36 -16.71 12.75
N LEU A 42 25.49 -16.56 11.43
CA LEU A 42 24.49 -17.05 10.47
C LEU A 42 24.25 -18.57 10.57
N GLU A 43 25.29 -19.33 10.90
CA GLU A 43 25.22 -20.80 11.06
C GLU A 43 24.25 -21.25 12.17
N PHE A 44 24.05 -20.42 13.20
CA PHE A 44 23.14 -20.70 14.32
C PHE A 44 21.68 -20.62 13.91
N VAL A 45 21.34 -19.77 12.92
CA VAL A 45 19.96 -19.56 12.48
C VAL A 45 19.57 -20.38 11.26
N GLU A 46 20.55 -20.87 10.49
CA GLU A 46 20.33 -21.71 9.31
C GLU A 46 20.23 -23.22 9.63
N LYS A 47 20.33 -23.59 10.92
CA LYS A 47 20.26 -24.98 11.42
C LYS A 47 21.35 -25.89 10.82
N ILE A 48 22.45 -25.30 10.37
CA ILE A 48 23.56 -26.02 9.73
C ILE A 48 24.42 -26.71 10.79
N PHE A 49 24.46 -26.18 12.02
CA PHE A 49 25.35 -26.65 13.07
C PHE A 49 24.59 -26.93 14.38
N ASP A 50 24.32 -28.21 14.63
CA ASP A 50 23.79 -28.74 15.90
C ASP A 50 24.82 -29.73 16.48
N PRO A 51 25.69 -29.30 17.41
CA PRO A 51 26.73 -30.15 17.96
C PRO A 51 26.12 -31.24 18.86
N GLU A 52 26.65 -32.47 18.76
CA GLU A 52 26.21 -33.55 19.64
C GLU A 52 26.38 -33.18 21.13
N PRO A 53 25.32 -33.34 21.96
CA PRO A 53 25.37 -32.95 23.37
C PRO A 53 26.42 -33.69 24.18
N TYR A 54 26.79 -34.91 23.77
CA TYR A 54 27.68 -35.80 24.49
C TYR A 54 28.88 -36.18 23.61
N ALA A 55 30.08 -36.22 24.18
CA ALA A 55 31.30 -36.57 23.43
C ALA A 55 31.52 -38.10 23.32
N SER A 56 30.88 -38.88 24.18
CA SER A 56 30.92 -40.34 24.16
C SER A 56 29.64 -40.95 24.74
N GLU A 57 29.41 -42.24 24.51
CA GLU A 57 28.27 -42.98 25.04
C GLU A 57 28.34 -43.15 26.57
N SER A 58 29.56 -43.15 27.13
CA SER A 58 29.80 -43.10 28.58
C SER A 58 29.36 -41.75 29.17
N ASP A 59 29.70 -40.65 28.51
CA ASP A 59 29.29 -39.30 28.93
C ASP A 59 27.77 -39.14 28.86
N ARG A 60 27.14 -39.74 27.84
CA ARG A 60 25.68 -39.80 27.71
C ARG A 60 25.04 -40.53 28.89
N ALA A 61 25.59 -41.68 29.30
CA ALA A 61 25.09 -42.44 30.42
C ALA A 61 25.22 -41.70 31.77
N GLN A 62 26.21 -40.80 31.88
CA GLN A 62 26.46 -39.98 33.06
C GLN A 62 25.87 -38.57 32.97
N ASN A 63 25.20 -38.24 31.86
CA ASN A 63 24.68 -36.91 31.54
C ASN A 63 25.74 -35.79 31.64
N ILE A 64 26.95 -36.06 31.14
CA ILE A 64 28.05 -35.10 31.08
C ILE A 64 28.07 -34.47 29.68
N GLU A 65 27.63 -33.22 29.59
CA GLU A 65 27.64 -32.49 28.33
C GLU A 65 29.06 -32.21 27.84
N SER A 66 29.25 -32.24 26.52
CA SER A 66 30.52 -31.87 25.91
C SER A 66 30.77 -30.36 26.07
N GLU A 67 32.03 -30.00 26.32
CA GLU A 67 32.44 -28.59 26.42
C GLU A 67 32.12 -27.81 25.13
N LYS A 68 32.16 -28.50 23.97
CA LYS A 68 31.81 -27.94 22.67
C LYS A 68 30.32 -27.59 22.61
N PHE A 69 29.45 -28.51 23.03
CA PHE A 69 28.00 -28.28 23.09
C PHE A 69 27.68 -27.14 24.04
N ARG A 70 28.28 -27.11 25.23
CA ARG A 70 28.01 -26.06 26.23
C ARG A 70 28.34 -24.67 25.71
N ARG A 71 29.48 -24.50 25.03
CA ARG A 71 29.86 -23.20 24.43
C ARG A 71 28.92 -22.77 23.33
N TRP A 72 28.58 -23.69 22.43
CA TRP A 72 27.60 -23.44 21.38
C TRP A 72 26.24 -23.06 21.96
N PHE A 73 25.76 -23.80 22.97
CA PHE A 73 24.48 -23.57 23.61
C PHE A 73 24.41 -22.19 24.26
N VAL A 74 25.47 -21.76 24.97
CA VAL A 74 25.53 -20.40 25.52
C VAL A 74 25.42 -19.35 24.40
N GLN A 75 26.16 -19.50 23.30
CA GLN A 75 26.08 -18.57 22.16
C GLN A 75 24.69 -18.55 21.51
N ASP A 76 24.07 -19.70 21.31
CA ASP A 76 22.71 -19.80 20.77
C ASP A 76 21.70 -19.10 21.66
N GLN A 77 21.77 -19.28 22.99
CA GLN A 77 20.84 -18.65 23.92
C GLN A 77 21.00 -17.14 24.00
N MET A 78 22.22 -16.63 23.84
CA MET A 78 22.50 -15.20 23.75
C MET A 78 21.94 -14.61 22.46
N LEU A 79 22.17 -15.29 21.32
CA LEU A 79 21.61 -14.89 20.04
C LEU A 79 20.08 -14.90 20.05
N ARG A 80 19.47 -15.94 20.62
CA ARG A 80 18.02 -16.05 20.81
C ARG A 80 17.48 -14.87 21.61
N THR A 81 18.11 -14.54 22.74
CA THR A 81 17.69 -13.42 23.59
C THR A 81 17.80 -12.09 22.83
N TRP A 82 18.87 -11.92 22.06
CA TRP A 82 19.05 -10.75 21.21
C TRP A 82 17.98 -10.65 20.12
N LEU A 83 17.70 -11.73 19.39
CA LEU A 83 16.64 -11.75 18.36
C LEU A 83 15.28 -11.36 18.96
N LEU A 84 14.93 -11.89 20.13
CA LEU A 84 13.69 -11.51 20.81
C LEU A 84 13.67 -10.03 21.24
N SER A 85 14.84 -9.47 21.60
CA SER A 85 14.96 -8.07 22.01
C SER A 85 14.89 -7.06 20.84
N SER A 86 15.25 -7.50 19.63
CA SER A 86 15.19 -6.70 18.40
C SER A 86 13.78 -6.62 17.80
N MET A 87 12.78 -7.20 18.47
CA MET A 87 11.39 -7.17 18.07
C MET A 87 10.53 -6.43 19.09
N ARG A 88 9.34 -5.99 18.66
CA ARG A 88 8.33 -5.54 19.62
C ARG A 88 7.85 -6.71 20.49
N LYS A 89 7.42 -6.37 21.71
CA LYS A 89 7.02 -7.34 22.75
C LYS A 89 5.86 -8.25 22.31
N ASP A 90 4.93 -7.74 21.53
CA ASP A 90 3.82 -8.51 20.96
C ASP A 90 4.32 -9.61 20.02
N LEU A 91 5.25 -9.30 19.11
CA LEU A 91 5.86 -10.29 18.22
C LEU A 91 6.74 -11.28 18.98
N ALA A 92 7.60 -10.78 19.88
CA ALA A 92 8.46 -11.63 20.70
C ALA A 92 7.65 -12.62 21.55
N SER A 93 6.46 -12.23 22.02
CA SER A 93 5.60 -13.11 22.82
C SER A 93 5.12 -14.35 22.06
N LEU A 94 4.95 -14.26 20.74
CA LEU A 94 4.59 -15.40 19.88
C LEU A 94 5.70 -16.46 19.81
N MET A 95 6.94 -16.07 20.07
CA MET A 95 8.14 -16.90 19.94
C MET A 95 8.69 -17.38 21.28
N THR A 96 7.93 -17.19 22.36
CA THR A 96 8.34 -17.62 23.72
C THR A 96 8.60 -19.13 23.79
N GLY A 97 7.90 -19.93 22.97
CA GLY A 97 8.07 -21.38 22.89
C GLY A 97 9.28 -21.86 22.09
N CYS A 98 9.95 -20.99 21.33
CA CYS A 98 11.17 -21.33 20.62
C CYS A 98 12.31 -21.54 21.63
N GLN A 99 12.99 -22.68 21.57
CA GLN A 99 14.12 -23.03 22.45
C GLN A 99 15.46 -22.55 21.89
N TYR A 100 15.61 -22.52 20.57
CA TYR A 100 16.86 -22.17 19.87
C TYR A 100 16.70 -20.93 18.99
N SER A 101 17.81 -20.29 18.64
CA SER A 101 17.82 -19.10 17.77
C SER A 101 17.26 -19.37 16.37
N TRP A 102 17.58 -20.51 15.76
CA TRP A 102 17.02 -20.91 14.45
C TRP A 102 15.49 -21.03 14.47
N GLN A 103 14.90 -21.51 15.57
CA GLN A 103 13.44 -21.62 15.67
C GLN A 103 12.79 -20.24 15.68
N VAL A 104 13.39 -19.27 16.38
CA VAL A 104 12.94 -17.88 16.36
C VAL A 104 13.03 -17.35 14.94
N TRP A 105 14.19 -17.51 14.29
CA TRP A 105 14.44 -17.03 12.93
C TRP A 105 13.46 -17.60 11.90
N GLU A 106 13.24 -18.91 11.93
CA GLU A 106 12.30 -19.61 11.04
C GLU A 106 10.86 -19.15 11.29
N THR A 107 10.43 -19.08 12.56
CA THR A 107 9.09 -18.61 12.91
C THR A 107 8.83 -17.19 12.42
N VAL A 108 9.81 -16.29 12.52
CA VAL A 108 9.71 -14.92 11.98
C VAL A 108 9.55 -14.98 10.47
N LYS A 109 10.41 -15.74 9.77
CA LYS A 109 10.35 -15.87 8.31
C LYS A 109 9.00 -16.38 7.85
N GLU A 110 8.47 -17.42 8.47
CA GLU A 110 7.15 -17.99 8.14
C GLU A 110 6.01 -17.00 8.37
N LEU A 111 6.01 -16.35 9.54
CA LEU A 111 5.02 -15.34 9.88
C LEU A 111 5.01 -14.25 8.79
N PHE A 112 6.16 -13.65 8.53
CA PHE A 112 6.23 -12.53 7.59
C PHE A 112 6.10 -12.94 6.13
N HIS A 113 6.47 -14.17 5.75
CA HIS A 113 6.19 -14.69 4.42
C HIS A 113 4.67 -14.74 4.16
N SER A 114 3.89 -15.27 5.11
CA SER A 114 2.43 -15.31 4.99
C SER A 114 1.80 -13.91 4.96
N HIS A 115 2.25 -13.01 5.83
CA HIS A 115 1.76 -11.64 5.91
C HIS A 115 2.09 -10.83 4.64
N LEU A 116 3.32 -10.95 4.12
CA LEU A 116 3.73 -10.31 2.88
C LEU A 116 2.93 -10.84 1.69
N ALA A 117 2.73 -12.17 1.60
CA ALA A 117 1.94 -12.75 0.52
C ALA A 117 0.50 -12.20 0.48
N VAL A 118 -0.16 -12.10 1.64
CA VAL A 118 -1.50 -11.50 1.74
C VAL A 118 -1.48 -10.03 1.37
N ARG A 119 -0.48 -9.26 1.83
CA ARG A 119 -0.35 -7.83 1.51
C ARG A 119 -0.15 -7.60 0.02
N VAL A 120 0.73 -8.38 -0.62
CA VAL A 120 0.97 -8.35 -2.07
C VAL A 120 -0.32 -8.67 -2.83
N TRP A 121 -1.06 -9.70 -2.42
CA TRP A 121 -2.34 -10.04 -3.04
C TRP A 121 -3.36 -8.91 -2.92
N GLN A 122 -3.49 -8.29 -1.73
CA GLN A 122 -4.38 -7.15 -1.51
C GLN A 122 -4.01 -5.97 -2.41
N LEU A 123 -2.72 -5.61 -2.45
CA LEU A 123 -2.23 -4.51 -3.27
C LEU A 123 -2.45 -4.76 -4.77
N ARG A 124 -2.19 -5.99 -5.26
CA ARG A 124 -2.46 -6.35 -6.66
C ARG A 124 -3.96 -6.31 -6.98
N SER A 125 -4.80 -6.75 -6.05
CA SER A 125 -6.26 -6.65 -6.21
C SER A 125 -6.72 -5.19 -6.24
N GLU A 126 -6.15 -4.33 -5.39
CA GLU A 126 -6.43 -2.90 -5.38
C GLU A 126 -6.01 -2.25 -6.70
N LEU A 127 -4.80 -2.56 -7.18
CA LEU A 127 -4.27 -2.08 -8.46
C LEU A 127 -5.17 -2.48 -9.64
N GLY A 128 -5.69 -3.71 -9.67
CA GLY A 128 -6.57 -4.17 -10.76
C GLY A 128 -8.00 -3.61 -10.71
N THR A 129 -8.46 -3.19 -9.54
CA THR A 129 -9.85 -2.74 -9.32
C THR A 129 -10.00 -1.23 -9.21
N ILE A 130 -8.90 -0.49 -9.01
CA ILE A 130 -8.92 0.97 -8.95
C ILE A 130 -9.44 1.55 -10.27
N ARG A 131 -10.30 2.56 -10.17
CA ARG A 131 -10.88 3.30 -11.29
C ARG A 131 -10.78 4.79 -10.96
N LYS A 132 -10.63 5.66 -11.96
CA LYS A 132 -10.65 7.12 -11.76
C LYS A 132 -11.95 7.54 -11.07
N GLY A 133 -13.10 7.08 -11.59
CA GLY A 133 -14.41 7.45 -11.05
C GLY A 133 -14.58 8.97 -10.97
N ASN A 134 -14.88 9.48 -9.77
CA ASN A 134 -15.04 10.91 -9.50
C ASN A 134 -13.74 11.61 -9.07
N LEU A 135 -12.60 10.92 -9.06
CA LEU A 135 -11.31 11.52 -8.74
C LEU A 135 -10.82 12.40 -9.89
N SER A 136 -10.05 13.43 -9.56
CA SER A 136 -9.23 14.11 -10.58
C SER A 136 -8.17 13.16 -11.15
N VAL A 137 -7.65 13.47 -12.33
CA VAL A 137 -6.59 12.67 -12.97
C VAL A 137 -5.38 12.51 -12.05
N SER A 138 -4.90 13.60 -11.45
CA SER A 138 -3.73 13.56 -10.57
C SER A 138 -3.98 12.80 -9.27
N GLU A 139 -5.18 12.87 -8.67
CA GLU A 139 -5.52 12.06 -7.50
C GLU A 139 -5.59 10.57 -7.84
N TYR A 140 -6.11 10.23 -9.01
CA TYR A 140 -6.18 8.85 -9.50
C TYR A 140 -4.78 8.27 -9.75
N VAL A 141 -3.94 8.99 -10.51
CA VAL A 141 -2.56 8.60 -10.79
C VAL A 141 -1.76 8.50 -9.49
N GLY A 142 -1.91 9.47 -8.57
CA GLY A 142 -1.23 9.45 -7.27
C GLY A 142 -1.61 8.25 -6.39
N LYS A 143 -2.87 7.79 -6.44
CA LYS A 143 -3.28 6.56 -5.74
C LYS A 143 -2.63 5.31 -6.34
N ILE A 144 -2.58 5.22 -7.68
CA ILE A 144 -1.90 4.10 -8.35
C ILE A 144 -0.42 4.10 -7.97
N GLN A 145 0.25 5.25 -8.03
CA GLN A 145 1.64 5.40 -7.62
C GLN A 145 1.86 4.90 -6.17
N SER A 146 0.99 5.29 -5.23
CA SER A 146 1.09 4.84 -3.83
C SER A 146 0.96 3.32 -3.67
N ILE A 147 0.11 2.67 -4.48
CA ILE A 147 -0.03 1.21 -4.50
C ILE A 147 1.23 0.56 -5.09
N VAL A 148 1.77 1.12 -6.18
CA VAL A 148 3.02 0.66 -6.83
C VAL A 148 4.21 0.79 -5.88
N ASP A 149 4.33 1.92 -5.17
CA ASP A 149 5.36 2.14 -4.17
C ASP A 149 5.23 1.12 -3.02
N SER A 150 4.00 0.88 -2.54
CA SER A 150 3.74 -0.15 -1.51
C SER A 150 4.11 -1.56 -1.99
N LEU A 151 3.91 -1.87 -3.28
CA LEU A 151 4.30 -3.15 -3.86
C LEU A 151 5.83 -3.27 -3.93
N ALA A 152 6.53 -2.21 -4.34
CA ALA A 152 7.99 -2.16 -4.32
C ALA A 152 8.56 -2.33 -2.90
N GLU A 153 7.95 -1.68 -1.89
CA GLU A 153 8.31 -1.85 -0.48
C GLU A 153 8.17 -3.29 0.01
N THR A 154 7.26 -4.08 -0.56
CA THR A 154 7.11 -5.52 -0.25
C THR A 154 8.04 -6.43 -1.07
N GLY A 155 9.00 -5.87 -1.80
CA GLY A 155 9.91 -6.62 -2.68
C GLY A 155 9.26 -7.08 -3.99
N ASN A 156 8.14 -6.49 -4.39
CA ASN A 156 7.37 -6.84 -5.57
C ASN A 156 7.19 -5.62 -6.49
N PRO A 157 8.26 -5.03 -7.05
CA PRO A 157 8.15 -3.85 -7.90
C PRO A 157 7.31 -4.12 -9.15
N VAL A 158 6.54 -3.12 -9.57
CA VAL A 158 5.74 -3.16 -10.80
C VAL A 158 6.57 -2.59 -11.94
N SER A 159 6.52 -3.22 -13.12
CA SER A 159 7.22 -2.70 -14.30
C SER A 159 6.55 -1.41 -14.79
N GLU A 160 7.30 -0.53 -15.48
CA GLU A 160 6.71 0.70 -16.04
C GLU A 160 5.57 0.38 -17.02
N GLU A 161 5.70 -0.71 -17.79
CA GLU A 161 4.68 -1.19 -18.72
C GLU A 161 3.39 -1.62 -17.99
N ASP A 162 3.50 -2.43 -16.94
CA ASP A 162 2.36 -2.84 -16.13
C ASP A 162 1.74 -1.65 -15.39
N HIS A 163 2.56 -0.67 -14.99
CA HIS A 163 2.10 0.55 -14.32
C HIS A 163 1.28 1.43 -15.28
N VAL A 164 1.77 1.64 -16.50
CA VAL A 164 1.06 2.31 -17.60
C VAL A 164 -0.27 1.61 -17.87
N GLU A 165 -0.27 0.28 -18.01
CA GLU A 165 -1.50 -0.48 -18.26
C GLU A 165 -2.50 -0.39 -17.09
N ALA A 166 -2.02 -0.42 -15.85
CA ALA A 166 -2.87 -0.23 -14.66
C ALA A 166 -3.58 1.13 -14.67
N VAL A 167 -2.87 2.20 -15.07
CA VAL A 167 -3.47 3.53 -15.23
C VAL A 167 -4.52 3.52 -16.33
N LEU A 168 -4.20 2.99 -17.52
CA LEU A 168 -5.11 2.96 -18.67
C LEU A 168 -6.37 2.12 -18.40
N ALA A 169 -6.24 0.99 -17.72
CA ALA A 169 -7.35 0.06 -17.43
C ALA A 169 -8.44 0.67 -16.54
N GLY A 170 -8.11 1.67 -15.73
CA GLY A 170 -9.07 2.33 -14.84
C GLY A 170 -9.59 3.69 -15.32
N LEU A 171 -9.21 4.12 -16.53
CA LEU A 171 -9.73 5.33 -17.15
C LEU A 171 -11.18 5.13 -17.67
N PRO A 172 -12.07 6.11 -17.48
CA PRO A 172 -13.42 6.08 -18.05
C PRO A 172 -13.40 6.39 -19.55
N ARG A 173 -14.53 6.10 -20.22
CA ARG A 173 -14.68 6.23 -21.68
C ARG A 173 -14.40 7.63 -22.23
N GLU A 174 -14.54 8.67 -21.40
CA GLU A 174 -14.21 10.05 -21.77
C GLU A 174 -12.72 10.23 -22.17
N PHE A 175 -11.84 9.33 -21.70
CA PHE A 175 -10.41 9.28 -22.05
C PHE A 175 -10.06 8.23 -23.12
N ASP A 176 -11.05 7.65 -23.83
CA ASP A 176 -10.80 6.60 -24.84
C ASP A 176 -9.79 7.03 -25.92
N SER A 177 -9.74 8.33 -26.26
CA SER A 177 -8.75 8.89 -27.19
C SER A 177 -7.32 8.76 -26.66
N VAL A 178 -7.11 9.00 -25.36
CA VAL A 178 -5.81 8.83 -24.68
C VAL A 178 -5.42 7.36 -24.67
N VAL A 179 -6.36 6.47 -24.34
CA VAL A 179 -6.11 5.01 -24.33
C VAL A 179 -5.71 4.51 -25.73
N LYS A 180 -6.42 4.96 -26.78
CA LYS A 180 -6.07 4.61 -28.17
C LYS A 180 -4.72 5.17 -28.59
N MET A 181 -4.42 6.41 -28.18
CA MET A 181 -3.13 7.05 -28.47
C MET A 181 -1.98 6.29 -27.80
N ALA A 182 -2.12 5.91 -26.53
CA ALA A 182 -1.13 5.13 -25.80
C ALA A 182 -0.86 3.79 -26.49
N ARG A 183 -1.90 3.03 -26.84
CA ARG A 183 -1.78 1.75 -27.55
C ARG A 183 -1.19 1.88 -28.96
N MET A 184 -1.45 2.98 -29.66
CA MET A 184 -0.85 3.22 -30.98
C MET A 184 0.66 3.49 -30.88
N LEU A 185 1.09 4.13 -29.80
CA LEU A 185 2.49 4.46 -29.54
C LEU A 185 3.25 3.33 -28.84
N GLU A 186 2.54 2.29 -28.40
CA GLU A 186 3.09 1.10 -27.78
C GLU A 186 4.12 0.44 -28.72
N GLY A 187 5.36 0.31 -28.26
CA GLY A 187 6.48 -0.21 -29.04
C GLY A 187 7.15 0.78 -30.00
N LEU A 188 6.61 1.98 -30.20
CA LEU A 188 7.24 3.04 -31.00
C LEU A 188 8.08 3.99 -30.14
N THR A 189 7.60 4.30 -28.95
CA THR A 189 8.27 5.19 -28.00
C THR A 189 8.10 4.68 -26.58
N PRO A 190 9.08 4.91 -25.68
CA PRO A 190 8.87 4.70 -24.25
C PRO A 190 7.73 5.58 -23.74
N ILE A 191 6.69 4.96 -23.20
CA ILE A 191 5.56 5.64 -22.56
C ILE A 191 5.74 5.48 -21.06
N ALA A 192 5.74 6.59 -20.34
CA ALA A 192 5.71 6.61 -18.89
C ALA A 192 4.33 7.07 -18.40
N VAL A 193 4.04 6.82 -17.13
CA VAL A 193 2.79 7.27 -16.50
C VAL A 193 2.60 8.80 -16.59
N SER A 194 3.70 9.57 -16.55
CA SER A 194 3.68 11.02 -16.71
C SER A 194 3.15 11.48 -18.08
N ASN A 195 3.40 10.69 -19.14
CA ASN A 195 2.84 10.96 -20.47
C ASN A 195 1.31 10.80 -20.44
N ILE A 196 0.81 9.72 -19.84
CA ILE A 196 -0.63 9.47 -19.73
C ILE A 196 -1.31 10.56 -18.91
N GLU A 197 -0.74 10.93 -17.76
CA GLU A 197 -1.27 12.00 -16.90
C GLU A 197 -1.36 13.32 -17.70
N THR A 198 -0.30 13.68 -18.41
CA THR A 198 -0.26 14.90 -19.24
C THR A 198 -1.35 14.87 -20.33
N TRP A 199 -1.48 13.76 -21.06
CA TRP A 199 -2.50 13.63 -22.11
C TRP A 199 -3.92 13.70 -21.55
N CYS A 200 -4.17 13.11 -20.38
CA CYS A 200 -5.45 13.20 -19.69
C CYS A 200 -5.77 14.64 -19.28
N LEU A 201 -4.81 15.37 -18.69
CA LEU A 201 -5.00 16.76 -18.28
C LEU A 201 -5.27 17.69 -19.47
N VAL A 202 -4.54 17.53 -20.57
CA VAL A 202 -4.78 18.29 -21.82
C VAL A 202 -6.19 18.04 -22.37
N LEU A 203 -6.67 16.80 -22.27
CA LEU A 203 -8.01 16.45 -22.70
C LEU A 203 -9.08 17.11 -21.79
N GLU A 204 -8.91 17.09 -20.47
CA GLU A 204 -9.80 17.78 -19.53
C GLU A 204 -9.86 19.30 -19.77
N GLU A 205 -8.72 19.93 -20.08
CA GLU A 205 -8.67 21.35 -20.44
C GLU A 205 -9.46 21.65 -21.72
N LYS A 206 -9.30 20.82 -22.77
CA LYS A 206 -10.03 20.96 -24.03
C LYS A 206 -11.53 20.87 -23.82
N TYR A 207 -12.01 19.86 -23.08
CA TYR A 207 -13.43 19.76 -22.73
C TYR A 207 -13.90 21.01 -21.98
N THR A 208 -13.14 21.49 -21.00
CA THR A 208 -13.51 22.70 -20.23
C THR A 208 -13.59 23.95 -21.13
N SER A 209 -12.71 24.06 -22.14
CA SER A 209 -12.70 25.19 -23.08
C SER A 209 -13.88 25.18 -24.05
N GLU A 210 -14.30 24.00 -24.54
CA GLU A 210 -15.44 23.87 -25.45
C GLU A 210 -16.77 24.22 -24.76
N TYR A 211 -16.94 23.90 -23.47
CA TYR A 211 -18.15 24.26 -22.72
C TYR A 211 -18.22 25.74 -22.31
N ARG A 212 -17.09 26.44 -22.18
CA ARG A 212 -17.08 27.89 -21.88
C ARG A 212 -17.61 28.75 -23.02
N HIS A 213 -17.60 28.25 -24.26
CA HIS A 213 -18.05 29.02 -25.43
C HIS A 213 -19.57 28.95 -25.69
N VAL A 214 -20.32 28.09 -25.00
CA VAL A 214 -21.75 27.87 -25.27
C VAL A 214 -22.68 28.76 -24.42
N ASP A 215 -22.21 29.32 -23.29
CA ASP A 215 -23.04 30.16 -22.40
C ASP A 215 -22.89 31.68 -22.64
N GLY A 216 -22.24 32.07 -23.74
CA GLY A 216 -22.17 33.44 -24.23
C GLY A 216 -23.34 33.79 -25.17
N GLY A 217 -24.57 33.45 -24.77
CA GLY A 217 -25.79 33.80 -25.50
C GLY A 217 -26.06 35.30 -25.46
N GLY A 218 -25.36 36.07 -26.30
CA GLY A 218 -25.72 37.45 -26.62
C GLY A 218 -27.09 37.48 -27.29
N GLY A 219 -28.11 37.92 -26.54
CA GLY A 219 -29.43 38.24 -27.09
C GLY A 219 -29.34 39.32 -28.18
N PRO A 220 -30.29 39.37 -29.13
CA PRO A 220 -30.26 40.33 -30.21
C PRO A 220 -30.48 41.75 -29.68
N SER A 221 -29.54 42.65 -29.95
CA SER A 221 -29.73 44.09 -29.79
C SER A 221 -30.77 44.56 -30.82
N THR A 222 -32.03 44.66 -30.41
CA THR A 222 -33.03 45.42 -31.15
C THR A 222 -32.70 46.89 -31.03
N GLN A 223 -32.34 47.51 -32.15
CA GLN A 223 -32.15 48.95 -32.27
C GLN A 223 -33.50 49.66 -32.18
N ASP A 224 -33.51 50.71 -31.36
CA ASP A 224 -34.57 51.69 -31.23
C ASP A 224 -34.77 52.44 -32.56
N ASP A 225 -36.01 52.51 -33.05
CA ASP A 225 -36.46 53.58 -33.93
C ASP A 225 -37.97 53.82 -33.67
N GLU A 226 -38.25 54.95 -33.01
CA GLU A 226 -39.57 55.60 -32.93
C GLU A 226 -39.84 56.34 -34.26
N PRO A 227 -41.11 56.53 -34.71
CA PRO A 227 -41.84 57.71 -34.20
C PRO A 227 -43.38 57.56 -34.07
N SER A 228 -43.90 58.19 -33.00
CA SER A 228 -45.17 58.94 -32.87
C SER A 228 -46.43 58.61 -33.71
N CYS A 229 -47.50 58.19 -33.03
CA CYS A 229 -48.84 58.82 -33.09
C CYS A 229 -49.76 58.28 -31.96
N SER A 230 -50.31 59.20 -31.16
CA SER A 230 -51.42 58.97 -30.22
C SER A 230 -52.76 59.36 -30.88
N PRO A 231 -53.93 59.30 -30.22
CA PRO A 231 -54.32 58.60 -28.97
C PRO A 231 -55.63 57.78 -29.12
N GLU A 232 -55.97 56.94 -28.13
CA GLU A 232 -57.18 57.07 -27.30
C GLU A 232 -57.64 55.77 -26.61
N CYS A 233 -58.05 55.96 -25.34
CA CYS A 233 -59.10 55.28 -24.59
C CYS A 233 -58.93 53.85 -24.01
N SER A 234 -58.44 53.82 -22.76
CA SER A 234 -59.19 53.45 -21.54
C SER A 234 -59.50 51.99 -21.12
N THR A 235 -59.48 51.83 -19.79
CA THR A 235 -60.05 50.79 -18.89
C THR A 235 -59.17 49.54 -18.65
N ALA A 236 -58.68 49.37 -17.41
CA ALA A 236 -59.24 48.46 -16.36
C ALA A 236 -58.90 46.97 -16.68
N GLU A 237 -58.50 46.06 -15.81
CA GLU A 237 -58.51 45.90 -14.37
C GLU A 237 -57.75 44.58 -14.06
N ARG A 238 -57.18 44.46 -12.85
CA ARG A 238 -57.14 43.27 -11.96
C ARG A 238 -56.81 41.86 -12.51
N GLY A 239 -55.88 41.16 -11.83
CA GLY A 239 -55.93 39.69 -11.79
C GLY A 239 -54.84 38.98 -11.01
N ARG A 240 -55.06 38.76 -9.71
CA ARG A 240 -54.28 37.88 -8.82
C ARG A 240 -54.50 36.39 -9.18
N GLY A 241 -53.51 35.52 -8.95
CA GLY A 241 -53.75 34.08 -9.07
C GLY A 241 -52.63 33.14 -8.63
N SER A 242 -52.22 33.20 -7.35
CA SER A 242 -51.44 32.14 -6.71
C SER A 242 -52.33 30.92 -6.43
N ARG A 243 -51.91 29.70 -6.83
CA ARG A 243 -52.35 28.45 -6.20
C ARG A 243 -51.24 27.41 -6.13
N ARG A 244 -50.85 27.14 -4.87
CA ARG A 244 -50.17 25.92 -4.39
C ARG A 244 -50.99 24.67 -4.72
N ARG A 245 -50.32 23.53 -4.94
CA ARG A 245 -50.84 22.23 -4.48
C ARG A 245 -49.73 21.33 -3.93
N LYS A 246 -49.91 21.00 -2.67
CA LYS A 246 -49.15 20.06 -1.83
C LYS A 246 -49.91 18.74 -1.89
N GLY A 247 -49.24 17.64 -2.24
CA GLY A 247 -49.79 16.29 -2.22
C GLY A 247 -48.99 15.41 -1.27
N HIS A 248 -49.60 15.03 -0.15
CA HIS A 248 -49.14 14.02 0.80
C HIS A 248 -49.59 12.64 0.31
N GLY A 249 -48.74 11.62 0.46
CA GLY A 249 -49.11 10.20 0.32
C GLY A 249 -48.44 9.37 1.40
N ARG A 250 -49.23 8.95 2.40
CA ARG A 250 -48.89 7.97 3.44
C ARG A 250 -49.50 6.61 3.06
N GLY A 251 -48.79 5.53 3.35
CA GLY A 251 -49.30 4.15 3.39
C GLY A 251 -48.15 3.17 3.07
N GLY A 252 -47.88 2.09 3.78
CA GLY A 252 -48.57 1.42 4.87
C GLY A 252 -47.67 0.30 5.43
N ARG A 253 -48.09 -0.24 6.58
CA ARG A 253 -47.45 -1.28 7.42
C ARG A 253 -47.39 -2.67 6.76
N HIS A 254 -46.51 -3.56 7.22
CA HIS A 254 -46.71 -4.92 7.81
C HIS A 254 -45.31 -5.59 7.96
N ARG A 255 -44.79 -6.16 9.07
CA ARG A 255 -45.17 -7.11 10.16
C ARG A 255 -44.69 -8.57 9.89
N GLY A 256 -43.97 -9.17 10.86
CA GLY A 256 -43.66 -10.61 11.02
C GLY A 256 -42.19 -10.94 10.75
N ARG A 257 -41.29 -11.32 11.67
CA ARG A 257 -41.26 -12.31 12.79
C ARG A 257 -41.16 -13.77 12.30
N ASN A 258 -39.96 -14.32 12.27
CA ASN A 258 -39.53 -15.45 13.12
C ASN A 258 -38.00 -15.47 13.21
#